data_AF-A0A1E7Z1J7-F1
#
_entry.id   AF-A0A1E7Z1J7-F1
#
_cell.length_a   1.000
_cell.length_b   1.000
_cell.length_c   1.000
_cell.angle_alpha   90.00
_cell.angle_beta   90.00
_cell.angle_gamma   90.00
#
_symmetry.space_group_name_H-M   'P 1'
#
loop_
_entity.id
_entity.type
_entity.pdbx_description
1 polymer ?
#
loop_
_entity_poly.entity_id
_entity_poly.type
_entity_poly.pdbx_seq_one_letter_code
_entity_poly.pdbx_strand_id
1 'polypeptide(L)' 'MMLSVTGALYQQLGKRHEYHLSDGSTVVERPSLPSSSRWQFWDNMNHRVYKKARQAEMKAAIERHKKRYGCK' A
#
# COMPACT_ATOMS: atom_id res chain seq x y z
N MET A 1 6.50 9.29 13.98
CA MET A 1 5.22 9.55 13.27
C MET A 1 4.69 8.23 12.74
N MET A 2 3.39 7.99 12.87
CA MET A 2 2.74 6.76 12.42
C MET A 2 2.40 6.89 10.94
N LEU A 3 2.81 5.93 10.11
CA LEU A 3 2.48 5.91 8.68
C LEU A 3 0.97 5.88 8.48
N SER A 4 0.46 6.79 7.65
CA SER A 4 -0.95 6.86 7.26
C SER A 4 -1.09 6.97 5.76
N VAL A 5 -2.12 6.36 5.20
CA VAL A 5 -2.48 6.52 3.78
C VAL A 5 -3.13 7.88 3.59
N THR A 6 -2.50 8.73 2.79
CA THR A 6 -2.97 10.06 2.41
C THR A 6 -3.88 10.02 1.18
N GLY A 7 -3.66 9.06 0.28
CA GLY A 7 -4.49 8.88 -0.91
C GLY A 7 -4.58 7.42 -1.33
N ALA A 8 -5.72 7.03 -1.91
CA ALA A 8 -5.91 5.71 -2.48
C ALA A 8 -6.50 5.85 -3.88
N LEU A 9 -5.80 5.32 -4.88
CA LEU A 9 -6.19 5.33 -6.28
C LEU A 9 -6.60 3.91 -6.69
N TYR A 10 -7.87 3.78 -7.06
CA TYR A 10 -8.47 2.53 -7.55
C TYR A 10 -8.62 2.63 -9.06
N GLN A 11 -7.53 2.45 -9.82
CA GLN A 11 -7.51 2.67 -11.27
C GLN A 11 -8.43 1.71 -12.04
N GLN A 12 -8.61 0.48 -11.55
CA GLN A 12 -9.50 -0.51 -12.13
C GLN A 12 -10.08 -1.38 -11.01
N LEU A 13 -11.40 -1.52 -10.95
CA LEU A 13 -12.12 -2.40 -10.03
C LEU A 13 -11.43 -3.78 -9.96
N GLY A 14 -10.79 -4.07 -8.83
CA GLY A 14 -10.16 -5.35 -8.52
C GLY A 14 -8.83 -5.67 -9.20
N LYS A 15 -8.26 -4.78 -10.03
CA LYS A 15 -6.99 -5.08 -10.74
C LYS A 15 -5.77 -4.40 -10.13
N ARG A 16 -5.91 -3.15 -9.69
CA ARG A 16 -4.79 -2.37 -9.13
C ARG A 16 -5.30 -1.32 -8.15
N HIS A 17 -4.84 -1.41 -6.91
CA HIS A 17 -5.05 -0.39 -5.89
C HIS A 17 -3.69 0.21 -5.56
N GLU A 18 -3.60 1.53 -5.59
CA GLU A 18 -2.38 2.25 -5.30
C GLU A 18 -2.62 3.16 -4.09
N TYR A 19 -1.85 2.94 -3.03
CA TYR A 19 -1.96 3.66 -1.77
C TYR A 19 -0.75 4.56 -1.63
N HIS A 20 -1.01 5.86 -1.47
CA HIS A 20 -0.02 6.89 -1.23
C HIS A 20 0.05 7.12 0.27
N LEU A 21 1.26 7.08 0.83
CA LEU A 21 1.52 7.22 2.25
C LEU A 21 2.00 8.64 2.58
N SER A 22 1.86 9.02 3.86
CA SER A 22 2.25 10.33 4.36
C SER A 22 3.76 10.62 4.29
N ASP A 23 4.60 9.60 4.17
CA ASP A 23 6.06 9.76 4.00
C ASP A 23 6.48 9.90 2.54
N GLY A 24 5.52 9.94 1.60
CA GLY A 24 5.75 9.94 0.16
C GLY A 24 5.98 8.54 -0.42
N SER A 25 5.97 7.49 0.41
CA SER A 25 6.03 6.12 -0.06
C SER A 25 4.73 5.70 -0.74
N THR A 26 4.82 4.69 -1.60
CA THR A 26 3.69 4.21 -2.38
C THR A 26 3.58 2.69 -2.29
N VAL A 27 2.36 2.18 -2.15
CA VAL A 27 2.10 0.74 -2.14
C VAL A 27 1.11 0.40 -3.23
N VAL A 28 1.50 -0.55 -4.07
CA VAL A 28 0.63 -1.07 -5.12
C VAL A 28 0.19 -2.48 -4.75
N GLU A 29 -1.10 -2.64 -4.57
CA GLU A 29 -1.79 -3.92 -4.40
C GLU A 29 -2.39 -4.35 -5.75
N ARG A 30 -2.06 -5.55 -6.22
CA ARG A 30 -2.60 -6.16 -7.45
C ARG A 30 -3.34 -7.45 -7.10
N PRO A 31 -4.66 -7.40 -6.81
CA PRO A 31 -5.41 -8.55 -6.34
C PRO A 31 -5.40 -9.74 -7.31
N SER A 32 -5.29 -9.46 -8.62
CA SER A 32 -5.20 -10.45 -9.69
C SER A 32 -3.95 -11.34 -9.65
N LEU A 33 -2.93 -10.97 -8.87
CA LEU A 33 -1.68 -11.72 -8.77
C LEU A 33 -1.64 -12.59 -7.49
N PRO A 34 -0.84 -13.69 -7.51
CA PRO A 34 -0.59 -14.51 -6.33
C PRO A 34 0.09 -13.70 -5.23
N SER A 35 -0.07 -14.13 -3.97
CA SER A 35 0.27 -13.39 -2.76
C SER A 35 1.68 -12.80 -2.71
N SER A 36 2.66 -13.45 -3.35
CA SER A 36 4.06 -12.98 -3.44
C SER A 36 4.23 -11.73 -4.32
N SER A 37 3.49 -11.64 -5.42
CA SER A 37 3.54 -10.54 -6.39
C SER A 37 2.40 -9.53 -6.23
N ARG A 38 1.42 -9.84 -5.36
CA ARG A 38 0.27 -8.99 -5.06
C ARG A 38 0.69 -7.64 -4.47
N TRP A 39 1.77 -7.60 -3.67
CA TRP A 39 2.18 -6.40 -2.97
C TRP A 39 3.51 -5.87 -3.49
N GLN A 40 3.51 -4.61 -3.90
CA GLN A 40 4.72 -3.89 -4.28
C GLN A 40 4.83 -2.64 -3.42
N PHE A 41 5.95 -2.52 -2.73
CA PHE A 41 6.24 -1.42 -1.81
C PHE A 41 7.34 -0.57 -2.41
N TRP A 42 7.10 0.73 -2.49
CA TRP A 42 7.99 1.74 -3.02
C TRP A 42 8.22 2.79 -1.95
N ASP A 43 9.44 3.25 -1.78
CA ASP A 43 9.72 4.41 -0.95
C ASP A 43 9.50 5.72 -1.73
N ASN A 44 9.63 6.85 -1.04
CA ASN A 44 9.52 8.18 -1.65
C ASN A 44 10.59 8.47 -2.73
N MET A 45 11.67 7.69 -2.77
CA MET A 45 12.71 7.78 -3.80
C MET A 45 12.43 6.82 -4.97
N ASN A 46 11.25 6.20 -5.01
CA ASN A 46 10.85 5.21 -6.01
C ASN A 46 11.74 3.95 -5.99
N HIS A 47 12.38 3.65 -4.86
CA HIS A 47 13.09 2.38 -4.66
C HIS A 47 12.17 1.33 -4.09
N ARG A 48 12.37 0.09 -4.53
CA ARG A 48 11.58 -1.04 -4.06
C ARG A 48 11.99 -1.44 -2.65
N VAL A 49 11.03 -1.43 -1.73
CA VAL A 49 11.26 -1.74 -0.31
C VAL A 49 11.16 -3.25 -0.09
N TYR A 50 12.30 -3.88 0.19
CA TYR A 50 12.37 -5.31 0.55
C TYR A 50 12.43 -5.57 2.06
N LYS A 51 12.67 -4.53 2.88
CA LYS A 51 12.75 -4.66 4.34
C LYS A 51 11.38 -5.03 4.92
N LYS A 52 11.26 -6.23 5.49
CA LYS A 52 10.00 -6.76 6.06
C LYS A 52 9.38 -5.84 7.12
N ALA A 53 10.20 -5.21 7.98
CA ALA A 53 9.72 -4.26 9.00
C ALA A 53 8.97 -3.08 8.35
N ARG A 54 9.59 -2.44 7.34
CA ARG A 54 8.97 -1.33 6.61
C ARG A 54 7.71 -1.78 5.86
N GLN A 55 7.74 -2.96 5.24
CA GLN A 55 6.56 -3.53 4.59
C GLN A 55 5.40 -3.77 5.57
N ALA A 56 5.69 -4.21 6.80
CA ALA A 56 4.69 -4.41 7.84
C ALA A 56 4.08 -3.07 8.30
N GLU A 57 4.89 -2.03 8.45
CA GLU A 57 4.40 -0.67 8.76
C GLU A 57 3.49 -0.12 7.67
N MET A 58 3.89 -0.28 6.40
CA MET A 58 3.12 0.13 5.24
C MET A 58 1.79 -0.64 5.13
N LYS A 59 1.81 -1.96 5.32
CA LYS A 59 0.59 -2.77 5.39
C LYS A 59 -0.32 -2.34 6.54
N ALA A 60 0.23 -2.10 7.73
CA ALA A 60 -0.55 -1.65 8.88
C ALA A 60 -1.24 -0.30 8.61
N ALA A 61 -0.59 0.61 7.87
CA ALA A 61 -1.20 1.86 7.45
C ALA A 61 -2.39 1.63 6.48
N ILE A 62 -2.24 0.71 5.53
CA ILE A 62 -3.30 0.34 4.58
C ILE A 62 -4.47 -0.33 5.30
N GLU A 63 -4.21 -1.27 6.20
CA GLU A 63 -5.26 -1.94 6.98
C GLU A 63 -6.04 -0.95 7.85
N ARG A 64 -5.37 0.02 8.47
CA ARG A 64 -6.04 1.11 9.20
C ARG A 64 -6.89 1.97 8.28
N HIS A 65 -6.41 2.26 7.07
CA HIS A 65 -7.16 3.00 6.07
C HIS A 65 -8.40 2.22 5.62
N LYS A 66 -8.26 0.96 5.21
CA LYS A 66 -9.37 0.07 4.85
C LYS A 66 -10.41 -0.03 5.97
N LYS A 67 -9.96 -0.19 7.22
CA LYS A 67 -10.84 -0.20 8.40
C LYS A 67 -11.57 1.14 8.62
N ARG A 68 -10.91 2.28 8.37
CA ARG A 68 -11.50 3.61 8.51
C ARG A 68 -12.54 3.90 7.43
N TYR A 69 -12.28 3.50 6.19
CA TYR A 69 -13.15 3.78 5.04
C TYR A 69 -14.16 2.65 4.74
N GLY A 70 -14.14 1.55 5.50
CA GLY A 70 -15.07 0.43 5.32
C GLY A 70 -14.86 -0.37 4.03
N CYS A 71 -13.77 -0.13 3.29
CA CYS A 71 -13.44 -0.88 2.08
C CYS A 71 -12.93 -2.28 2.50
N LYS A 72 -13.81 -3.27 2.43
CA LYS A 72 -13.53 -4.68 2.73
C LYS A 72 -13.12 -5.44 1.47
#